data_AF-A0A530BLU1-F1
#
_entry.id   AF-A0A530BLU1-F1
#
_cell.length_a   1.000
_cell.length_b   1.000
_cell.length_c   1.000
_cell.angle_alpha   90.00
_cell.angle_beta   90.00
_cell.angle_gamma   90.00
#
_symmetry.space_group_name_H-M   'P 1'
#
loop_
_entity.id
_entity.type
_entity.pdbx_description
1 polymer ?
#
loop_
_entity_poly.entity_id
_entity_poly.type
_entity_poly.pdbx_seq_one_letter_code
_entity_poly.pdbx_strand_id
1 'polypeptide(L)'
;MTGSDEARKFYARLMAAHARSADPRIEEVFASVPREAFLGPGPWTVFAGDGRFKTPTADPSYIYQNVLVVLDADKGINNGEPVLHAMWIGKV
;
A
#
# COMPACT_ATOMS: atom_id res chain seq x y z
N MET A 1 -12.89 -13.65 -6.28
CA MET A 1 -12.46 -12.39 -5.63
C MET A 1 -11.98 -12.67 -4.20
N THR A 2 -11.11 -13.65 -3.98
CA THR A 2 -10.60 -14.02 -2.64
C THR A 2 -9.12 -13.70 -2.46
N GLY A 3 -8.35 -13.61 -3.56
CA GLY A 3 -6.91 -13.36 -3.52
C GLY A 3 -6.52 -11.95 -3.07
N SER A 4 -7.28 -10.92 -3.48
CA SER A 4 -7.01 -9.52 -3.11
C SER A 4 -7.26 -9.27 -1.62
N ASP A 5 -8.28 -9.91 -1.04
CA ASP A 5 -8.62 -9.75 0.38
C ASP A 5 -7.57 -10.37 1.30
N GLU A 6 -7.07 -11.56 0.97
CA GLU A 6 -5.98 -12.17 1.75
C GLU A 6 -4.66 -11.39 1.59
N ALA A 7 -4.36 -10.91 0.38
CA ALA A 7 -3.21 -10.02 0.17
C ALA A 7 -3.32 -8.74 1.01
N ARG A 8 -4.50 -8.12 1.08
CA ARG A 8 -4.75 -6.92 1.89
C ARG A 8 -4.55 -7.17 3.38
N LYS A 9 -5.10 -8.27 3.91
CA LYS A 9 -4.93 -8.64 5.32
C LYS A 9 -3.46 -8.91 5.67
N PHE A 10 -2.75 -9.62 4.80
CA PHE A 10 -1.32 -9.88 5.01
C PHE A 10 -0.50 -8.59 4.98
N TYR A 11 -0.78 -7.71 4.02
CA TYR A 11 -0.20 -6.38 3.95
C TYR A 11 -0.45 -5.55 5.21
N ALA A 12 -1.67 -5.58 5.76
CA ALA A 12 -2.00 -4.86 7.00
C ALA A 12 -1.12 -5.31 8.19
N ARG A 13 -0.90 -6.63 8.33
CA ARG A 13 0.01 -7.19 9.34
C ARG A 13 1.45 -6.71 9.15
N LEU A 14 1.92 -6.70 7.91
CA LEU A 14 3.25 -6.19 7.59
C LEU A 14 3.37 -4.70 7.96
N MET A 15 2.36 -3.87 7.67
CA MET A 15 2.40 -2.44 7.97
C MET A 15 2.45 -2.17 9.47
N ALA A 16 1.63 -2.86 10.27
CA ALA A 16 1.67 -2.75 11.73
C ALA A 16 3.04 -3.19 12.29
N ALA A 17 3.58 -4.30 11.79
CA ALA A 17 4.90 -4.81 12.20
C ALA A 17 6.04 -3.85 11.84
N HIS A 18 6.06 -3.32 10.61
CA HIS A 18 7.07 -2.35 10.16
C HIS A 18 6.99 -1.03 10.94
N ALA A 19 5.77 -0.59 11.29
CA ALA A 19 5.57 0.58 12.14
C ALA A 19 5.93 0.35 13.61
N ARG A 20 6.22 -0.90 14.02
CA ARG A 20 6.43 -1.31 15.42
C ARG A 20 5.28 -0.89 16.34
N SER A 21 4.06 -0.92 15.82
CA SER A 21 2.86 -0.61 16.59
C SER A 21 2.23 -1.88 17.13
N ALA A 22 1.89 -1.88 18.42
CA ALA A 22 1.07 -2.92 19.04
C ALA A 22 -0.43 -2.59 19.01
N ASP A 23 -0.81 -1.43 18.48
CA ASP A 23 -2.21 -1.01 18.40
C ASP A 23 -2.94 -1.80 17.29
N PRO A 24 -3.92 -2.66 17.63
CA PRO A 24 -4.62 -3.49 16.65
C PRO A 24 -5.37 -2.66 15.61
N ARG A 25 -5.73 -1.41 15.94
CA ARG A 25 -6.43 -0.51 15.02
C ARG A 25 -5.60 -0.20 13.77
N ILE A 26 -4.26 -0.29 13.84
CA ILE A 26 -3.39 -0.10 12.67
C ILE A 26 -3.58 -1.23 11.66
N GLU A 27 -3.63 -2.49 12.10
CA GLU A 27 -3.92 -3.60 11.20
C GLU A 27 -5.34 -3.47 10.62
N GLU A 28 -6.33 -3.13 11.45
CA GLU A 28 -7.74 -2.99 11.02
C GLU A 28 -7.94 -1.94 9.92
N VAL A 29 -7.32 -0.76 10.04
CA VAL A 29 -7.50 0.30 9.03
C VAL A 29 -6.85 -0.06 7.69
N PHE A 30 -5.69 -0.71 7.70
CA PHE A 30 -5.04 -1.16 6.47
C PHE A 30 -5.77 -2.37 5.84
N ALA A 31 -6.41 -3.22 6.66
CA ALA A 31 -7.18 -4.37 6.18
C ALA A 31 -8.56 -3.98 5.61
N SER A 32 -9.14 -2.87 6.07
CA SER A 32 -10.50 -2.44 5.70
C SER A 32 -10.57 -1.56 4.46
N VAL A 33 -9.48 -0.86 4.12
CA VAL A 33 -9.47 0.09 2.99
C VAL A 33 -8.80 -0.53 1.76
N PRO A 34 -9.53 -0.81 0.66
CA PRO A 34 -8.95 -1.30 -0.58
C PRO A 34 -8.10 -0.21 -1.23
N ARG A 35 -6.79 -0.42 -1.32
CA ARG A 35 -5.85 0.59 -1.81
C ARG A 35 -6.09 0.91 -3.28
N GLU A 36 -6.45 -0.10 -4.09
CA GLU A 36 -6.76 0.00 -5.52
C GLU A 36 -7.90 0.98 -5.84
N ALA A 37 -8.80 1.26 -4.89
CA ALA A 37 -9.90 2.21 -5.09
C ALA A 37 -9.41 3.66 -5.32
N PHE A 38 -8.15 3.98 -4.97
CA PHE A 38 -7.59 5.33 -5.02
C PHE A 38 -6.45 5.48 -6.05
N LEU A 39 -6.15 4.45 -6.82
CA LEU A 39 -4.96 4.40 -7.69
C LEU A 39 -5.25 4.59 -9.18
N GLY A 40 -6.52 4.63 -9.58
CA GLY A 40 -6.92 4.51 -10.97
C GLY A 40 -6.62 3.11 -11.55
N PRO A 41 -6.91 2.89 -12.84
CA PRO A 41 -6.72 1.58 -13.48
C PRO A 41 -5.24 1.22 -13.60
N GLY A 42 -4.88 0.01 -13.19
CA GLY A 42 -3.56 -0.56 -13.45
C GLY A 42 -3.40 -1.04 -14.90
N PRO A 43 -2.26 -1.66 -15.26
CA PRO A 43 -1.07 -1.88 -14.44
C PRO A 43 -0.39 -0.57 -14.01
N TRP A 44 0.10 -0.55 -12.78
CA TRP A 44 0.64 0.65 -12.14
C TRP A 44 2.16 0.76 -12.29
N THR A 45 2.68 1.97 -12.33
CA THR A 45 4.11 2.21 -12.07
C THR A 45 4.31 2.36 -10.57
N VAL A 46 5.23 1.56 -10.02
CA VAL A 46 5.53 1.54 -8.59
C VAL A 46 6.99 1.90 -8.31
N PHE A 47 7.21 2.46 -7.13
CA PHE A 47 8.53 2.60 -6.51
C PHE A 47 8.63 1.65 -5.32
N ALA A 48 9.68 0.83 -5.30
CA ALA A 48 10.03 -0.07 -4.21
C ALA A 48 11.48 0.22 -3.79
N GLY A 49 11.64 1.06 -2.75
CA GLY A 49 12.92 1.70 -2.48
C GLY A 49 13.38 2.52 -3.70
N ASP A 50 14.61 2.31 -4.15
CA ASP A 50 15.18 2.99 -5.32
C ASP A 50 14.71 2.38 -6.66
N GLY A 51 14.04 1.22 -6.63
CA GLY A 51 13.56 0.54 -7.83
C GLY A 51 12.27 1.13 -8.36
N ARG A 52 12.22 1.43 -9.67
CA ARG A 52 11.00 1.87 -10.38
C ARG A 52 10.66 0.91 -11.50
N PHE A 53 9.45 0.34 -11.47
CA PHE A 53 8.99 -0.61 -12.49
C PHE A 53 7.47 -0.63 -12.62
N LYS A 54 6.96 -1.26 -13.68
CA LYS A 54 5.52 -1.43 -13.91
C LYS A 54 5.06 -2.78 -13.37
N THR A 55 3.90 -2.83 -12.72
CA THR A 55 3.30 -4.12 -12.30
C THR A 55 2.99 -4.97 -13.52
N PRO A 56 3.07 -6.31 -13.43
CA PRO A 56 2.80 -7.20 -14.57
C PRO A 56 1.35 -7.09 -15.08
N THR A 57 0.40 -6.90 -14.16
CA THR A 57 -1.04 -6.75 -14.46
C THR A 57 -1.67 -5.70 -13.53
N ALA A 58 -2.99 -5.52 -13.65
CA ALA A 58 -3.79 -4.71 -12.73
C ALA A 58 -4.28 -5.50 -11.50
N ASP A 59 -3.70 -6.67 -11.21
CA ASP A 59 -4.03 -7.43 -9.99
C ASP A 59 -3.61 -6.61 -8.74
N PRO A 60 -4.55 -6.26 -7.84
CA PRO A 60 -4.25 -5.51 -6.62
C PRO A 60 -3.22 -6.17 -5.70
N SER A 61 -2.99 -7.49 -5.82
CA SER A 61 -1.97 -8.19 -5.03
C SER A 61 -0.57 -7.54 -5.13
N TYR A 62 -0.26 -6.91 -6.28
CA TYR A 62 1.02 -6.24 -6.49
C TYR A 62 1.18 -4.92 -5.71
N ILE A 63 0.09 -4.26 -5.30
CA ILE A 63 0.14 -2.97 -4.59
C ILE A 63 -0.09 -3.09 -3.07
N TYR A 64 -0.41 -4.29 -2.59
CA TYR A 64 -0.46 -4.65 -1.17
C TYR A 64 0.94 -4.96 -0.61
N GLN A 65 1.84 -3.98 -0.74
CA GLN A 65 3.23 -4.00 -0.30
C GLN A 65 3.64 -2.58 0.12
N ASN A 66 4.79 -2.42 0.80
CA ASN A 66 5.36 -1.10 1.06
C ASN A 66 5.98 -0.49 -0.22
N VAL A 67 5.13 -0.14 -1.17
CA VAL A 67 5.49 0.47 -2.45
C VAL A 67 4.69 1.75 -2.64
N LEU A 68 5.26 2.72 -3.34
CA LEU A 68 4.57 3.94 -3.75
C LEU A 68 4.04 3.72 -5.17
N VAL A 69 2.83 4.20 -5.44
CA VAL A 69 2.18 4.09 -6.75
C VAL A 69 2.13 5.48 -7.37
N VAL A 70 2.64 5.61 -8.59
CA VAL A 70 2.59 6.87 -9.35
C VAL A 70 1.13 7.22 -9.64
N LEU A 71 0.74 8.44 -9.31
CA LEU A 71 -0.59 9.00 -9.63
C LEU A 71 -0.50 10.01 -10.78
N ASP A 72 0.55 10.84 -10.79
CA ASP A 72 0.81 11.81 -11.86
C ASP A 72 2.33 11.87 -12.09
N ALA A 73 2.79 11.26 -13.18
CA ALA A 73 4.22 11.14 -13.47
C ALA A 73 4.86 12.48 -13.82
N ASP A 74 4.12 13.36 -14.51
CA ASP A 74 4.63 14.65 -14.99
C ASP A 74 4.81 15.62 -13.83
N LYS A 75 3.98 15.49 -12.79
CA LYS A 75 4.10 16.28 -11.55
C LYS A 75 4.95 15.60 -10.46
N GLY A 76 5.42 14.38 -10.69
CA GLY A 76 6.16 13.60 -9.68
C GLY A 76 5.31 13.18 -8.47
N ILE A 77 3.99 13.05 -8.63
CA ILE A 77 3.07 12.71 -7.54
C ILE A 77 2.89 11.19 -7.47
N ASN A 78 3.04 10.65 -6.26
CA ASN A 78 2.67 9.29 -5.89
C ASN A 78 1.73 9.29 -4.67
N ASN A 79 1.21 8.13 -4.30
CA ASN A 79 0.25 7.99 -3.21
C ASN A 79 0.84 7.94 -1.79
N GLY A 80 2.16 8.12 -1.61
CA GLY A 80 2.84 8.05 -0.32
C GLY A 80 3.21 6.64 0.14
N GLU A 81 4.18 6.56 1.06
CA GLU A 81 4.70 5.30 1.59
C GLU A 81 3.78 4.73 2.68
N PRO A 82 3.25 3.50 2.51
CA PRO A 82 2.40 2.85 3.51
C PRO A 82 2.95 2.78 4.93
N VAL A 83 4.23 2.41 5.09
CA VAL A 83 4.85 2.28 6.43
C VAL A 83 4.92 3.65 7.10
N LEU A 84 5.17 4.73 6.34
CA LEU A 84 5.14 6.09 6.87
C LEU A 84 3.74 6.39 7.44
N HIS A 85 2.67 6.13 6.69
CA HIS A 85 1.31 6.31 7.20
C HIS A 85 1.04 5.49 8.47
N ALA A 86 1.45 4.22 8.51
CA ALA A 86 1.28 3.36 9.68
C ALA A 86 2.03 3.89 10.92
N MET A 87 3.24 4.46 10.75
CA MET A 87 4.01 5.05 11.84
C MET A 87 3.37 6.32 12.43
N TRP A 88 2.65 7.10 11.62
CA TRP A 88 2.13 8.42 12.03
C TRP A 88 0.65 8.43 12.38
N ILE A 89 -0.17 7.55 11.80
CA ILE A 89 -1.64 7.55 12.02
C ILE A 89 -2.01 7.26 13.48
N GLY A 90 -1.18 6.49 14.20
CA GLY A 90 -1.37 6.17 15.61
C GLY A 90 -0.55 7.03 16.58
N LYS A 91 0.17 8.04 16.09
CA LYS A 91 1.06 8.85 16.92
C LYS A 91 0.27 9.97 17.62
N VAL A 92 0.41 10.03 18.94
CA VAL A 92 -0.19 11.04 19.83
C VAL A 92 0.86 11.97 20.38
#